data_AF-A0A7Y3H1Z0-F1
#
_entry.id   AF-A0A7Y3H1Z0-F1
#
_cell.length_a   1.000
_cell.length_b   1.000
_cell.length_c   1.000
_cell.angle_alpha   90.00
_cell.angle_beta   90.00
_cell.angle_gamma   90.00
#
_symmetry.space_group_name_H-M   'P 1'
#
loop_
_entity.id
_entity.type
_entity.pdbx_description
1 polymer ?
#
loop_
_entity_poly.entity_id
_entity_poly.type
_entity_poly.pdbx_seq_one_letter_code
_entity_poly.pdbx_strand_id
1 'polypeptide(L)'
;MKTFLFTFFIIFSFNCYSQSTLSEDSFISLITCRPGDEIFNSWGHTGVRVNDPSKNMDIVFNYGMFSFEEPNFLMKFLRGKLLYWVGLERFDRFYAKYDHEKRTVIEQKLNLTQEEKNKIFDALNDNLKKENQQYLYDFFFDNCSTRPRDKILSNLEVTSDLDKKTDVTFRHLLDPYIRHQTWTDFGIDLIVGSIADVKSTTSEQMFLPELLQKNFSSINLKDKALVESETIILNHENAVTTRTKPSLIKPIYIFLILLFIELWLFIKRKNWDNKWVKNYDKIWFTLVGICSILIAFMWFGTNHISTKANLNLLWLNPIFFGLHFSNKTYLKIACLTALILTLIISPFFQELHTVSIIIICLLILKLSRLLKNTTVANA
;
A
#
# COMPACT_ATOMS: atom_id res chain seq x y z
N MET A 1 -62.57 -28.95 39.88
CA MET A 1 -61.95 -27.72 39.33
C MET A 1 -60.45 -27.84 39.56
N LYS A 2 -59.74 -28.29 38.54
CA LYS A 2 -58.90 -27.50 37.61
C LYS A 2 -57.49 -27.27 38.20
N THR A 3 -56.53 -28.11 37.81
CA THR A 3 -55.42 -27.77 36.87
C THR A 3 -54.51 -26.71 37.49
N PHE A 4 -53.27 -27.01 37.87
CA PHE A 4 -52.14 -26.96 36.93
C PHE A 4 -50.87 -27.56 37.59
N LEU A 5 -50.36 -28.68 37.07
CA LEU A 5 -48.97 -29.07 37.24
C LEU A 5 -48.16 -28.33 36.16
N PHE A 6 -47.30 -27.41 36.56
CA PHE A 6 -46.34 -26.77 35.65
C PHE A 6 -44.96 -27.31 35.96
N THR A 7 -44.60 -28.41 35.30
CA THR A 7 -43.24 -28.97 35.34
C THR A 7 -42.34 -28.07 34.51
N PHE A 8 -41.47 -27.31 35.18
CA PHE A 8 -40.50 -26.42 34.55
C PHE A 8 -39.34 -27.27 34.00
N PHE A 9 -39.42 -27.66 32.72
CA PHE A 9 -38.32 -28.31 32.01
C PHE A 9 -37.27 -27.23 31.68
N ILE A 10 -36.23 -27.12 32.50
CA ILE A 10 -35.04 -26.32 32.18
C ILE A 10 -34.28 -27.08 31.08
N ILE A 11 -34.52 -26.69 29.83
CA ILE A 11 -33.67 -27.10 28.71
C ILE A 11 -32.35 -26.36 28.86
N PHE A 12 -31.39 -26.99 29.55
CA PHE A 12 -29.99 -26.62 29.43
C PHE A 12 -29.57 -26.89 27.98
N SER A 13 -29.66 -25.87 27.14
CA SER A 13 -29.02 -25.88 25.83
C SER A 13 -27.53 -25.72 26.09
N PHE A 14 -26.83 -26.85 26.28
CA PHE A 14 -25.39 -26.84 26.11
C PHE A 14 -25.12 -26.45 24.66
N ASN A 15 -24.55 -25.26 24.46
CA ASN A 15 -23.89 -24.94 23.20
C ASN A 15 -22.69 -25.86 23.09
N CYS A 16 -22.92 -27.07 22.58
CA CYS A 16 -21.85 -27.94 22.14
C CYS A 16 -21.32 -27.30 20.85
N TYR A 17 -20.30 -26.47 20.99
CA TYR A 17 -19.50 -26.07 19.84
C TYR A 17 -18.81 -27.34 19.35
N SER A 18 -19.38 -27.97 18.32
CA SER A 18 -18.62 -28.93 17.53
C SER A 18 -17.53 -28.11 16.85
N GLN A 19 -16.32 -28.09 17.45
CA GLN A 19 -15.13 -27.68 16.74
C GLN A 19 -15.01 -28.64 15.56
N SER A 20 -15.19 -28.13 14.34
CA SER A 20 -15.01 -28.92 13.14
C SER A 20 -13.51 -29.16 12.96
N THR A 21 -12.99 -30.16 13.66
CA THR A 21 -11.59 -30.55 13.59
C THR A 21 -11.27 -31.06 12.20
N LEU A 22 -10.20 -30.57 11.59
CA LEU A 22 -9.74 -31.08 10.30
C LEU A 22 -9.44 -32.57 10.40
N SER A 23 -9.56 -33.29 9.29
CA SER A 23 -9.12 -34.69 9.17
C SER A 23 -7.60 -34.82 9.19
N GLU A 24 -7.07 -36.04 9.32
CA GLU A 24 -5.63 -36.31 9.26
C GLU A 24 -5.04 -36.06 7.86
N ASP A 25 -5.81 -36.34 6.80
CA ASP A 25 -5.40 -36.14 5.39
C ASP A 25 -5.50 -34.68 4.92
N SER A 26 -5.99 -33.79 5.78
CA SER A 26 -6.04 -32.35 5.48
C SER A 26 -4.67 -31.69 5.40
N PHE A 27 -4.58 -30.58 4.68
CA PHE A 27 -3.42 -29.68 4.70
C PHE A 27 -3.83 -28.21 4.68
N ILE A 28 -2.90 -27.37 5.16
CA ILE A 28 -2.98 -25.92 5.09
C ILE A 28 -1.78 -25.44 4.27
N SER A 29 -2.02 -24.52 3.36
CA SER A 29 -0.97 -23.94 2.52
C SER A 29 -1.11 -22.42 2.42
N LEU A 30 0.03 -21.75 2.28
CA LEU A 30 0.08 -20.35 1.88
C LEU A 30 0.07 -20.30 0.36
N ILE A 31 -0.83 -19.50 -0.22
CA ILE A 31 -0.87 -19.28 -1.66
C ILE A 31 -0.48 -17.85 -1.97
N THR A 32 0.51 -17.67 -2.83
CA THR A 32 1.04 -16.38 -3.26
C THR A 32 0.80 -16.19 -4.75
N CYS A 33 0.13 -15.10 -5.10
CA CYS A 33 -0.15 -14.70 -6.47
C CYS A 33 0.78 -13.56 -6.86
N ARG A 34 1.49 -13.70 -7.98
CA ARG A 34 2.38 -12.66 -8.51
C ARG A 34 1.61 -11.38 -8.90
N PRO A 35 2.31 -10.26 -9.12
CA PRO A 35 1.70 -9.00 -9.56
C PRO A 35 0.77 -9.12 -10.78
N GLY A 36 -0.26 -8.28 -10.83
CA GLY A 36 -1.22 -8.17 -11.92
C GLY A 36 -1.20 -6.81 -12.61
N ASP A 37 -2.12 -6.62 -13.56
CA ASP A 37 -2.18 -5.42 -14.43
C ASP A 37 -2.78 -4.19 -13.73
N GLU A 38 -3.72 -4.40 -12.82
CA GLU A 38 -4.37 -3.32 -12.06
C GLU A 38 -3.45 -2.78 -10.96
N ILE A 39 -3.55 -1.48 -10.66
CA ILE A 39 -2.67 -0.82 -9.67
C ILE A 39 -2.73 -1.48 -8.29
N PHE A 40 -3.92 -1.89 -7.84
CA PHE A 40 -4.10 -2.58 -6.56
C PHE A 40 -3.54 -4.02 -6.54
N ASN A 41 -3.19 -4.57 -7.70
CA ASN A 41 -2.54 -5.86 -7.85
C ASN A 41 -1.01 -5.75 -8.05
N SER A 42 -0.43 -4.54 -8.03
CA SER A 42 0.99 -4.32 -8.39
C SER A 42 1.98 -5.07 -7.48
N TRP A 43 1.61 -5.36 -6.24
CA TRP A 43 2.47 -6.03 -5.26
C TRP A 43 2.14 -7.51 -5.04
N GLY A 44 1.21 -8.07 -5.83
CA GLY A 44 0.75 -9.44 -5.68
C GLY A 44 -0.40 -9.60 -4.69
N HIS A 45 -0.66 -10.85 -4.30
CA HIS A 45 -1.71 -11.19 -3.33
C HIS A 45 -1.38 -12.48 -2.59
N THR A 46 -1.96 -12.66 -1.40
CA THR A 46 -1.82 -13.90 -0.63
C THR A 46 -3.18 -14.42 -0.14
N GLY A 47 -3.33 -15.74 -0.07
CA GLY A 47 -4.43 -16.41 0.62
C GLY A 47 -3.94 -17.61 1.42
N VAL A 48 -4.80 -18.11 2.33
CA VAL A 48 -4.53 -19.37 3.05
C VAL A 48 -5.49 -20.42 2.56
N ARG A 49 -4.99 -21.48 1.91
CA ARG A 49 -5.82 -22.59 1.46
C ARG A 49 -5.89 -23.66 2.53
N VAL A 50 -7.08 -24.19 2.73
CA VAL A 50 -7.36 -25.34 3.57
C VAL A 50 -8.05 -26.38 2.70
N ASN A 51 -7.41 -27.54 2.60
CA ASN A 51 -7.93 -28.68 1.88
C ASN A 51 -8.13 -29.85 2.84
N ASP A 52 -9.33 -30.42 2.87
CA ASP A 52 -9.70 -31.60 3.64
C ASP A 52 -10.56 -32.51 2.73
N PRO A 53 -9.93 -33.50 2.08
CA PRO A 53 -10.61 -34.41 1.15
C PRO A 53 -11.70 -35.24 1.84
N SER A 54 -11.44 -35.69 3.07
CA SER A 54 -12.40 -36.43 3.90
C SER A 54 -13.71 -35.66 4.14
N LYS A 55 -13.65 -34.33 4.12
CA LYS A 55 -14.82 -33.43 4.25
C LYS A 55 -15.25 -32.76 2.95
N ASN A 56 -14.63 -33.12 1.82
CA ASN A 56 -14.87 -32.48 0.52
C ASN A 56 -14.71 -30.94 0.59
N MET A 57 -13.69 -30.48 1.31
CA MET A 57 -13.41 -29.06 1.52
C MET A 57 -12.13 -28.67 0.78
N ASP A 58 -12.24 -27.66 -0.09
CA ASP A 58 -11.08 -27.04 -0.75
C ASP A 58 -11.33 -25.53 -0.89
N ILE A 59 -10.93 -24.80 0.15
CA ILE A 59 -11.29 -23.39 0.33
C ILE A 59 -10.06 -22.52 0.55
N VAL A 60 -10.15 -21.26 0.15
CA VAL A 60 -9.14 -20.23 0.36
C VAL A 60 -9.75 -19.15 1.25
N PHE A 61 -9.08 -18.87 2.36
CA PHE A 61 -9.31 -17.67 3.17
C PHE A 61 -8.63 -16.50 2.46
N ASN A 62 -9.46 -15.67 1.84
CA ASN A 62 -9.05 -14.57 0.98
C ASN A 62 -9.21 -13.24 1.74
N TYR A 63 -8.09 -12.60 2.04
CA TYR A 63 -8.01 -11.35 2.79
C TYR A 63 -7.97 -10.15 1.87
N GLY A 64 -8.33 -8.96 2.36
CA GLY A 64 -8.24 -7.73 1.56
C GLY A 64 -9.29 -7.65 0.46
N MET A 65 -10.42 -8.35 0.61
CA MET A 65 -11.55 -8.19 -0.30
C MET A 65 -12.24 -6.84 -0.08
N PHE A 66 -12.72 -6.25 -1.18
CA PHE A 66 -13.51 -5.01 -1.21
C PHE A 66 -14.52 -5.06 -2.37
N SER A 67 -15.51 -4.16 -2.37
CA SER A 67 -16.49 -4.03 -3.47
C SER A 67 -16.65 -2.57 -3.88
N PHE A 68 -16.67 -2.31 -5.18
CA PHE A 68 -16.99 -0.99 -5.75
C PHE A 68 -18.46 -0.59 -5.54
N GLU A 69 -19.34 -1.55 -5.22
CA GLU A 69 -20.75 -1.32 -4.92
C GLU A 69 -20.97 -0.82 -3.47
N GLU A 70 -19.92 -0.77 -2.66
CA GLU A 70 -20.00 -0.24 -1.29
C GLU A 70 -20.52 1.21 -1.30
N PRO A 71 -21.54 1.53 -0.48
CA PRO A 71 -22.09 2.88 -0.45
C PRO A 71 -21.02 3.93 -0.13
N ASN A 72 -20.93 4.95 -1.00
CA ASN A 72 -19.91 6.00 -0.95
C ASN A 72 -18.47 5.48 -1.06
N PHE A 73 -18.24 4.40 -1.82
CA PHE A 73 -16.93 3.76 -2.02
C PHE A 73 -15.79 4.77 -2.15
N LEU A 74 -15.86 5.69 -3.13
CA LEU A 74 -14.79 6.65 -3.40
C LEU A 74 -14.48 7.54 -2.19
N MET A 75 -15.51 8.04 -1.50
CA MET A 75 -15.34 8.89 -0.32
C MET A 75 -14.75 8.11 0.86
N LYS A 76 -15.17 6.86 1.06
CA LYS A 76 -14.61 5.98 2.10
C LYS A 76 -13.15 5.66 1.79
N PHE A 77 -12.84 5.31 0.54
CA PHE A 77 -11.49 5.03 0.08
C PHE A 77 -10.55 6.23 0.28
N LEU A 78 -10.93 7.41 -0.23
CA LEU A 78 -10.13 8.63 -0.08
C LEU A 78 -9.89 9.02 1.39
N ARG A 79 -10.81 8.68 2.30
CA ARG A 79 -10.68 8.98 3.74
C ARG A 79 -9.97 7.88 4.53
N GLY A 80 -9.60 6.76 3.93
CA GLY A 80 -9.06 5.60 4.63
C GLY A 80 -10.08 4.93 5.56
N LYS A 81 -11.36 5.01 5.20
CA LYS A 81 -12.50 4.47 5.97
C LYS A 81 -13.22 3.32 5.24
N LEU A 82 -12.67 2.86 4.12
CA LEU A 82 -13.19 1.69 3.43
C LEU A 82 -12.86 0.45 4.27
N LEU A 83 -13.89 -0.32 4.60
CA LEU A 83 -13.72 -1.60 5.27
C LEU A 83 -13.42 -2.67 4.23
N TYR A 84 -12.35 -3.40 4.45
CA TYR A 84 -11.99 -4.61 3.73
C TYR A 84 -12.43 -5.79 4.59
N TRP A 85 -12.50 -6.98 3.98
CA TRP A 85 -12.88 -8.17 4.72
C TRP A 85 -12.09 -9.41 4.32
N VAL A 86 -12.08 -10.39 5.23
CA VAL A 86 -11.75 -11.78 4.91
C VAL A 86 -13.01 -12.54 4.51
N GLY A 87 -12.89 -13.42 3.53
CA GLY A 87 -13.97 -14.34 3.20
C GLY A 87 -13.47 -15.60 2.54
N LEU A 88 -14.40 -16.53 2.36
CA LEU A 88 -14.14 -17.85 1.83
C LEU A 88 -14.42 -17.88 0.33
N GLU A 89 -13.47 -18.44 -0.40
CA GLU A 89 -13.61 -18.74 -1.82
C GLU A 89 -13.28 -20.21 -2.05
N ARG A 90 -14.00 -20.89 -2.95
CA ARG A 90 -13.58 -22.24 -3.38
C ARG A 90 -12.30 -22.14 -4.19
N PHE A 91 -11.39 -23.09 -4.00
CA PHE A 91 -10.09 -23.06 -4.68
C PHE A 91 -10.20 -23.09 -6.21
N ASP A 92 -11.21 -23.78 -6.78
CA ASP A 92 -11.45 -23.80 -8.22
C ASP A 92 -11.79 -22.42 -8.81
N ARG A 93 -12.57 -21.61 -8.08
CA ARG A 93 -12.88 -20.22 -8.45
C ARG A 93 -11.67 -19.31 -8.32
N PHE A 94 -10.92 -19.47 -7.23
CA PHE A 94 -9.67 -18.76 -7.03
C PHE A 94 -8.71 -19.05 -8.21
N TYR A 95 -8.48 -20.32 -8.51
CA TYR A 95 -7.65 -20.76 -9.64
C TYR A 95 -8.09 -20.12 -10.97
N ALA A 96 -9.38 -20.23 -11.30
CA ALA A 96 -9.91 -19.71 -12.56
C ALA A 96 -9.73 -18.19 -12.70
N LYS A 97 -9.89 -17.44 -11.59
CA LYS A 97 -9.65 -16.00 -11.56
C LYS A 97 -8.21 -15.66 -11.89
N TYR A 98 -7.24 -16.25 -11.19
CA TYR A 98 -5.82 -15.92 -11.40
C TYR A 98 -5.27 -16.45 -12.74
N ASP A 99 -5.83 -17.54 -13.27
CA ASP A 99 -5.51 -17.99 -14.63
C ASP A 99 -6.04 -17.04 -15.70
N HIS A 100 -7.25 -16.51 -15.52
CA HIS A 100 -7.82 -15.48 -16.38
C HIS A 100 -6.99 -14.19 -16.33
N GLU A 101 -6.58 -13.77 -15.14
CA GLU A 101 -5.67 -12.63 -14.93
C GLU A 101 -4.23 -12.92 -15.42
N LYS A 102 -3.91 -14.14 -15.87
CA LYS A 102 -2.55 -14.55 -16.27
C LYS A 102 -1.50 -14.24 -15.22
N ARG A 103 -1.79 -14.58 -13.96
CA ARG A 103 -0.89 -14.38 -12.82
C ARG A 103 -0.34 -15.73 -12.37
N THR A 104 0.97 -15.80 -12.13
CA THR A 104 1.56 -17.00 -11.52
C THR A 104 1.00 -17.15 -10.10
N VAL A 105 0.63 -18.39 -9.74
CA VAL A 105 0.19 -18.76 -8.40
C VAL A 105 1.10 -19.86 -7.87
N ILE A 106 1.67 -19.62 -6.69
CA ILE A 106 2.60 -20.52 -6.01
C ILE A 106 1.98 -20.93 -4.68
N GLU A 107 2.07 -22.20 -4.34
CA GLU A 107 1.57 -22.77 -3.10
C GLU A 107 2.70 -23.35 -2.26
N GLN A 108 2.77 -22.91 -1.01
CA GLN A 108 3.66 -23.43 0.01
C GLN A 108 2.83 -24.25 1.01
N LYS A 109 2.89 -25.58 0.89
CA LYS A 109 2.25 -26.48 1.85
C LYS A 109 3.01 -26.42 3.18
N LEU A 110 2.29 -26.19 4.27
CA LEU A 110 2.91 -26.03 5.59
C LEU A 110 3.09 -27.39 6.29
N ASN A 111 4.25 -27.59 6.90
CA ASN A 111 4.59 -28.79 7.66
C ASN A 111 4.01 -28.72 9.08
N LEU A 112 2.70 -28.96 9.21
CA LEU A 112 1.95 -28.81 10.45
C LEU A 112 1.52 -30.16 11.03
N THR A 113 1.56 -30.29 12.35
CA THR A 113 0.91 -31.38 13.08
C THR A 113 -0.62 -31.20 13.07
N GLN A 114 -1.36 -32.25 13.41
CA GLN A 114 -2.82 -32.17 13.48
C GLN A 114 -3.32 -31.10 14.46
N GLU A 115 -2.64 -30.93 15.59
CA GLU A 115 -2.96 -29.91 16.59
C GLU A 115 -2.73 -28.49 16.03
N GLU A 116 -1.59 -28.26 15.37
CA GLU A 116 -1.27 -26.98 14.73
C GLU A 116 -2.25 -26.64 13.60
N LYS A 117 -2.63 -27.63 12.76
CA LYS A 117 -3.65 -27.47 11.72
C LYS A 117 -4.98 -26.99 12.32
N ASN A 118 -5.45 -27.64 13.39
CA ASN A 118 -6.71 -27.26 14.05
C ASN A 118 -6.63 -25.88 14.70
N LYS A 119 -5.53 -25.52 15.38
CA LYS A 119 -5.36 -24.18 15.97
C LYS A 119 -5.41 -23.08 14.90
N ILE A 120 -4.72 -23.27 13.78
CA ILE A 120 -4.74 -22.31 12.68
C ILE A 120 -6.14 -22.24 12.06
N PHE A 121 -6.78 -23.39 11.80
CA PHE A 121 -8.12 -23.41 11.23
C PHE A 121 -9.15 -22.71 12.13
N ASP A 122 -9.09 -22.92 13.45
CA ASP A 122 -9.92 -22.22 14.41
C ASP A 122 -9.65 -20.71 14.39
N ALA A 123 -8.39 -20.28 14.33
CA ALA A 123 -8.03 -18.86 14.24
C ALA A 123 -8.50 -18.18 12.93
N LEU A 124 -8.49 -18.92 11.82
CA LEU A 124 -9.02 -18.48 10.53
C LEU A 124 -10.54 -18.37 10.58
N ASN A 125 -11.25 -19.37 11.14
CA ASN A 125 -12.70 -19.35 11.30
C ASN A 125 -13.16 -18.27 12.28
N ASP A 126 -12.44 -18.05 13.37
CA ASP A 126 -12.70 -16.95 14.29
C ASP A 126 -12.66 -15.58 13.58
N ASN A 127 -11.80 -15.45 12.57
CA ASN A 127 -11.71 -14.23 11.80
C ASN A 127 -12.86 -14.05 10.80
N LEU A 128 -13.61 -15.09 10.47
CA LEU A 128 -14.84 -15.00 9.66
C LEU A 128 -16.06 -14.54 10.47
N LYS A 129 -15.98 -14.52 11.80
CA LYS A 129 -17.06 -14.00 12.64
C LYS A 129 -17.33 -12.53 12.34
N LYS A 130 -18.60 -12.13 12.43
CA LYS A 130 -19.07 -10.78 12.02
C LYS A 130 -18.27 -9.65 12.70
N GLU A 131 -17.87 -9.84 13.94
CA GLU A 131 -17.08 -8.91 14.75
C GLU A 131 -15.61 -8.79 14.32
N ASN A 132 -15.06 -9.81 13.64
CA ASN A 132 -13.64 -9.90 13.29
C ASN A 132 -13.38 -9.82 11.77
N GLN A 133 -14.42 -10.03 10.96
CA GLN A 133 -14.33 -10.20 9.51
C GLN A 133 -13.86 -8.94 8.79
N GLN A 134 -14.32 -7.77 9.24
CA GLN A 134 -14.09 -6.48 8.59
C GLN A 134 -13.01 -5.68 9.29
N TYR A 135 -12.24 -4.90 8.51
CA TYR A 135 -11.14 -4.11 9.03
C TYR A 135 -10.76 -2.94 8.14
N LEU A 136 -10.05 -1.97 8.71
CA LEU A 136 -9.42 -0.89 7.94
C LEU A 136 -8.09 -1.41 7.39
N TYR A 137 -7.95 -1.38 6.07
CA TYR A 137 -6.73 -1.82 5.42
C TYR A 137 -5.65 -0.74 5.55
N ASP A 138 -4.49 -1.14 6.07
CA ASP A 138 -3.26 -0.35 5.96
C ASP A 138 -2.24 -1.10 5.12
N PHE A 139 -1.70 -0.42 4.13
CA PHE A 139 -0.84 -1.05 3.14
C PHE A 139 0.45 -1.66 3.73
N PHE A 140 1.04 -1.07 4.78
CA PHE A 140 2.26 -1.61 5.39
C PHE A 140 1.96 -2.51 6.60
N PHE A 141 0.89 -2.20 7.35
CA PHE A 141 0.74 -2.76 8.69
C PHE A 141 -0.47 -3.70 8.86
N ASP A 142 -1.52 -3.59 8.05
CA ASP A 142 -2.73 -4.43 8.17
C ASP A 142 -3.37 -4.73 6.81
N ASN A 143 -2.86 -5.76 6.13
CA ASN A 143 -3.15 -6.04 4.73
C ASN A 143 -3.38 -7.54 4.42
N CYS A 144 -3.50 -7.88 3.14
CA CYS A 144 -3.75 -9.25 2.67
C CYS A 144 -2.59 -10.23 2.88
N SER A 145 -1.41 -9.76 3.31
CA SER A 145 -0.23 -10.54 3.60
C SER A 145 0.05 -10.60 5.11
N THR A 146 -0.04 -9.47 5.81
CA THR A 146 0.19 -9.41 7.27
C THR A 146 -0.86 -10.20 8.04
N ARG A 147 -2.14 -10.16 7.64
CA ARG A 147 -3.18 -10.91 8.33
C ARG A 147 -3.00 -12.44 8.25
N PRO A 148 -2.82 -13.05 7.05
CA PRO A 148 -2.44 -14.46 6.97
C PRO A 148 -1.20 -14.80 7.77
N ARG A 149 -0.13 -13.98 7.67
CA ARG A 149 1.10 -14.16 8.45
C ARG A 149 0.79 -14.26 9.94
N ASP A 150 0.08 -13.28 10.48
CA ASP A 150 -0.20 -13.20 11.91
C ASP A 150 -1.08 -14.37 12.36
N LYS A 151 -2.11 -14.73 11.58
CA LYS A 151 -2.99 -15.86 11.89
C LYS A 151 -2.28 -17.21 11.87
N ILE A 152 -1.28 -17.38 11.03
CA ILE A 152 -0.47 -18.60 10.99
C ILE A 152 0.56 -18.57 12.12
N LEU A 153 1.43 -17.57 12.15
CA LEU A 153 2.59 -17.55 13.05
C LEU A 153 2.22 -17.38 14.52
N SER A 154 1.12 -16.67 14.85
CA SER A 154 0.70 -16.53 16.26
C SER A 154 0.20 -17.83 16.89
N ASN A 155 -0.07 -18.85 16.08
CA ASN A 155 -0.55 -20.17 16.52
C ASN A 155 0.56 -21.23 16.49
N LEU A 156 1.81 -20.82 16.23
CA LEU A 156 2.96 -21.70 16.09
C LEU A 156 4.09 -21.27 17.02
N GLU A 157 4.92 -22.23 17.42
CA GLU A 157 6.16 -21.96 18.15
C GLU A 157 7.32 -21.79 17.17
N VAL A 158 7.51 -20.55 16.72
CA VAL A 158 8.52 -20.16 15.73
C VAL A 158 9.87 -19.89 16.39
N THR A 159 10.96 -20.41 15.83
CA THR A 159 12.33 -20.24 16.35
C THR A 159 13.20 -19.28 15.52
N SER A 160 12.59 -18.47 14.65
CA SER A 160 13.28 -17.55 13.73
C SER A 160 13.37 -16.12 14.26
N ASP A 161 14.50 -15.46 14.01
CA ASP A 161 14.74 -14.05 14.34
C ASP A 161 14.06 -13.11 13.32
N LEU A 162 12.73 -12.97 13.46
CA LEU A 162 11.92 -12.15 12.56
C LEU A 162 11.92 -10.66 12.92
N ASP A 163 12.29 -10.32 14.16
CA ASP A 163 12.26 -8.95 14.68
C ASP A 163 13.57 -8.19 14.46
N LYS A 164 14.58 -8.86 13.91
CA LYS A 164 15.84 -8.21 13.51
C LYS A 164 15.60 -7.09 12.51
N LYS A 165 16.02 -5.87 12.87
CA LYS A 165 16.04 -4.74 11.96
C LYS A 165 17.00 -4.98 10.79
N THR A 166 16.55 -4.61 9.61
CA THR A 166 17.32 -4.62 8.38
C THR A 166 17.69 -3.19 7.97
N ASP A 167 18.55 -3.04 6.97
CA ASP A 167 18.89 -1.72 6.41
C ASP A 167 17.93 -1.26 5.30
N VAL A 168 16.83 -1.99 5.06
CA VAL A 168 15.85 -1.69 4.01
C VAL A 168 14.62 -1.03 4.61
N THR A 169 14.16 0.07 4.00
CA THR A 169 12.96 0.82 4.41
C THR A 169 11.71 0.30 3.68
N PHE A 170 10.52 0.58 4.21
CA PHE A 170 9.27 0.23 3.52
C PHE A 170 9.18 0.81 2.11
N ARG A 171 9.65 2.04 1.90
CA ARG A 171 9.69 2.71 0.58
C ARG A 171 10.47 1.89 -0.44
N HIS A 172 11.71 1.53 -0.11
CA HIS A 172 12.59 0.75 -0.97
C HIS A 172 12.04 -0.64 -1.32
N LEU A 173 11.17 -1.21 -0.47
CA LEU A 173 10.54 -2.49 -0.74
C LEU A 173 9.46 -2.39 -1.84
N LEU A 174 8.94 -1.20 -2.13
CA LEU A 174 7.92 -1.00 -3.17
C LEU A 174 8.49 -0.92 -4.56
N ASP A 175 9.66 -0.29 -4.71
CA ASP A 175 10.22 0.05 -6.02
C ASP A 175 10.33 -1.15 -6.97
N PRO A 176 10.78 -2.36 -6.57
CA PRO A 176 10.92 -3.48 -7.50
C PRO A 176 9.63 -3.80 -8.28
N TYR A 177 8.48 -3.51 -7.68
CA TYR A 177 7.15 -3.79 -8.22
C TYR A 177 6.63 -2.68 -9.14
N ILE A 178 7.09 -1.43 -8.97
CA ILE A 178 6.52 -0.27 -9.67
C ILE A 178 7.52 0.56 -10.48
N ARG A 179 8.84 0.25 -10.45
CA ARG A 179 9.89 0.96 -11.21
C ARG A 179 9.62 1.12 -12.70
N HIS A 180 8.91 0.17 -13.31
CA HIS A 180 8.53 0.24 -14.73
C HIS A 180 7.34 1.19 -14.98
N GLN A 181 6.47 1.35 -13.98
CA GLN A 181 5.34 2.28 -13.97
C GLN A 181 5.75 3.63 -13.39
N THR A 182 6.64 4.34 -14.09
CA THR A 182 7.32 5.54 -13.55
C THR A 182 6.39 6.66 -13.06
N TRP A 183 5.15 6.72 -13.54
CA TRP A 183 4.14 7.67 -13.01
C TRP A 183 3.54 7.21 -11.69
N THR A 184 3.26 5.92 -11.58
CA THR A 184 2.81 5.28 -10.33
C THR A 184 3.89 5.41 -9.27
N ASP A 185 5.13 5.11 -9.62
CA ASP A 185 6.33 5.29 -8.79
C ASP A 185 6.41 6.71 -8.20
N PHE A 186 6.41 7.71 -9.08
CA PHE A 186 6.39 9.12 -8.66
C PHE A 186 5.18 9.48 -7.78
N GLY A 187 3.98 9.01 -8.14
CA GLY A 187 2.75 9.30 -7.41
C GLY A 187 2.71 8.69 -6.00
N ILE A 188 3.16 7.44 -5.86
CA ILE A 188 3.27 6.75 -4.58
C ILE A 188 4.28 7.48 -3.70
N ASP A 189 5.45 7.82 -4.22
CA ASP A 189 6.45 8.56 -3.46
C ASP A 189 6.01 9.95 -3.02
N LEU A 190 5.12 10.58 -3.80
CA LEU A 190 4.54 11.86 -3.44
C LEU A 190 3.55 11.74 -2.27
N ILE A 191 2.72 10.69 -2.26
CA ILE A 191 1.60 10.51 -1.32
C ILE A 191 2.05 9.85 -0.01
N VAL A 192 3.01 8.94 -0.08
CA VAL A 192 3.55 8.21 1.08
C VAL A 192 4.54 9.08 1.85
N GLY A 193 4.31 9.24 3.16
CA GLY A 193 5.14 10.08 4.03
C GLY A 193 6.33 9.35 4.64
N SER A 194 6.99 10.00 5.62
CA SER A 194 8.23 9.52 6.24
C SER A 194 8.11 8.19 6.98
N ILE A 195 6.88 7.73 7.23
CA ILE A 195 6.62 6.41 7.81
C ILE A 195 7.20 5.30 6.93
N ALA A 196 7.22 5.50 5.60
CA ALA A 196 7.81 4.51 4.71
C ALA A 196 9.34 4.51 4.70
N ASP A 197 9.98 5.54 5.25
CA ASP A 197 11.44 5.69 5.30
C ASP A 197 12.03 5.08 6.58
N VAL A 198 11.19 4.44 7.42
CA VAL A 198 11.64 3.66 8.58
C VAL A 198 12.22 2.33 8.12
N LYS A 199 13.38 1.96 8.69
CA LYS A 199 14.01 0.66 8.50
C LYS A 199 13.13 -0.47 9.04
N SER A 200 12.88 -1.47 8.20
CA SER A 200 11.98 -2.60 8.46
C SER A 200 12.68 -3.79 9.13
N THR A 201 11.93 -4.59 9.89
CA THR A 201 12.33 -5.94 10.31
C THR A 201 11.97 -6.99 9.26
N THR A 202 12.53 -8.21 9.37
CA THR A 202 12.17 -9.33 8.50
C THR A 202 10.67 -9.63 8.55
N SER A 203 10.04 -9.57 9.73
CA SER A 203 8.60 -9.72 9.90
C SER A 203 7.81 -8.63 9.18
N GLU A 204 8.23 -7.38 9.35
CA GLU A 204 7.58 -6.23 8.73
C GLU A 204 7.63 -6.30 7.20
N GLN A 205 8.74 -6.77 6.61
CA GLN A 205 8.87 -6.99 5.17
C GLN A 205 7.80 -7.91 4.58
N MET A 206 7.24 -8.82 5.39
CA MET A 206 6.20 -9.75 4.96
C MET A 206 4.83 -9.07 4.74
N PHE A 207 4.74 -7.74 4.79
CA PHE A 207 3.60 -7.01 4.26
C PHE A 207 3.46 -7.19 2.73
N LEU A 208 4.54 -7.58 2.04
CA LEU A 208 4.52 -7.92 0.62
C LEU A 208 4.35 -9.45 0.44
N PRO A 209 3.36 -9.89 -0.37
CA PRO A 209 3.09 -11.30 -0.64
C PRO A 209 4.32 -12.16 -1.01
N GLU A 210 5.20 -11.64 -1.86
CA GLU A 210 6.40 -12.36 -2.29
C GLU A 210 7.46 -12.45 -1.18
N LEU A 211 7.60 -11.41 -0.35
CA LEU A 211 8.51 -11.46 0.79
C LEU A 211 7.94 -12.34 1.90
N LEU A 212 6.63 -12.38 2.08
CA LEU A 212 5.99 -13.36 2.97
C LEU A 212 6.31 -14.79 2.51
N GLN A 213 6.08 -15.10 1.24
CA GLN A 213 6.41 -16.41 0.64
C GLN A 213 7.88 -16.78 0.88
N LYS A 214 8.79 -15.88 0.51
CA LYS A 214 10.24 -16.11 0.62
C LYS A 214 10.67 -16.32 2.07
N ASN A 215 10.17 -15.49 2.99
CA ASN A 215 10.54 -15.59 4.39
C ASN A 215 9.94 -16.84 5.04
N PHE A 216 8.72 -17.26 4.66
CA PHE A 216 8.12 -18.52 5.14
C PHE A 216 9.01 -19.73 4.83
N SER A 217 9.66 -19.76 3.67
CA SER A 217 10.63 -20.82 3.31
C SER A 217 11.84 -20.89 4.25
N SER A 218 12.16 -19.80 4.95
CA SER A 218 13.29 -19.73 5.89
C SER A 218 12.90 -19.91 7.35
N ILE A 219 11.60 -20.01 7.65
CA ILE A 219 11.11 -20.17 9.02
C ILE A 219 11.23 -21.63 9.45
N ASN A 220 11.73 -21.84 10.67
CA ASN A 220 11.74 -23.14 11.34
C ASN A 220 10.75 -23.15 12.51
N LEU A 221 10.09 -24.29 12.68
CA LEU A 221 9.28 -24.66 13.83
C LEU A 221 10.09 -25.65 14.65
N LYS A 222 10.51 -25.33 15.88
CA LYS A 222 11.33 -26.20 16.76
C LYS A 222 12.40 -27.02 16.00
N ASP A 223 12.04 -28.22 15.55
CA ASP A 223 12.90 -29.23 14.91
C ASP A 223 12.66 -29.45 13.39
N LYS A 224 11.79 -28.66 12.75
CA LYS A 224 11.42 -28.82 11.32
C LYS A 224 11.22 -27.48 10.60
N ALA A 225 11.36 -27.46 9.28
CA ALA A 225 11.02 -26.30 8.46
C ALA A 225 9.49 -26.06 8.47
N LEU A 226 9.06 -24.80 8.43
CA LEU A 226 7.64 -24.42 8.35
C LEU A 226 7.02 -24.87 7.02
N VAL A 227 7.75 -24.73 5.91
CA VAL A 227 7.28 -25.11 4.57
C VAL A 227 7.73 -26.54 4.27
N GLU A 228 6.77 -27.42 4.00
CA GLU A 228 6.99 -28.82 3.59
C GLU A 228 7.41 -28.90 2.12
N SER A 229 6.69 -28.18 1.25
CA SER A 229 6.92 -28.16 -0.19
C SER A 229 6.40 -26.87 -0.81
N GLU A 230 7.01 -26.48 -1.93
CA GLU A 230 6.57 -25.35 -2.76
C GLU A 230 6.25 -25.84 -4.17
N THR A 231 5.10 -25.44 -4.70
CA THR A 231 4.63 -25.83 -6.04
C THR A 231 4.08 -24.65 -6.81
N ILE A 232 4.34 -24.60 -8.12
CA ILE A 232 3.73 -23.61 -9.02
C ILE A 232 2.42 -24.20 -9.54
N ILE A 233 1.29 -23.68 -9.07
CA ILE A 233 -0.06 -24.13 -9.47
C ILE A 233 -0.44 -23.55 -10.83
N LEU A 234 -0.09 -22.28 -11.05
CA LEU A 234 -0.30 -21.56 -12.31
C LEU A 234 1.01 -20.91 -12.70
N ASN A 235 1.48 -21.16 -13.92
CA ASN A 235 2.73 -20.58 -14.42
C ASN A 235 2.44 -19.58 -15.54
N HIS A 236 2.51 -18.30 -15.20
CA HIS A 236 2.36 -17.17 -16.13
C HIS A 236 3.55 -16.21 -16.05
N GLU A 237 4.76 -16.70 -15.74
CA GLU A 237 5.95 -15.85 -15.56
C GLU A 237 6.28 -15.01 -16.80
N ASN A 238 6.00 -15.53 -18.00
CA ASN A 238 6.13 -14.76 -19.24
C ASN A 238 5.16 -13.57 -19.27
N ALA A 239 3.91 -13.75 -18.83
CA ALA A 239 2.96 -12.64 -18.75
C ALA A 239 3.43 -11.61 -17.71
N VAL A 240 3.84 -12.07 -16.52
CA VAL A 240 4.39 -11.22 -15.45
C VAL A 240 5.58 -10.38 -15.94
N THR A 241 6.53 -10.99 -16.65
CA THR A 241 7.68 -10.26 -17.21
C THR A 241 7.26 -9.27 -18.28
N THR A 242 6.32 -9.61 -19.19
CA THR A 242 5.85 -8.68 -20.22
C THR A 242 5.14 -7.44 -19.67
N ARG A 243 4.57 -7.51 -18.46
CA ARG A 243 3.95 -6.35 -17.78
C ARG A 243 4.95 -5.29 -17.36
N THR A 244 6.20 -5.68 -17.14
CA THR A 244 7.26 -4.77 -16.68
C THR A 244 7.83 -3.88 -17.79
N LYS A 245 7.14 -3.77 -18.94
CA LYS A 245 7.55 -2.87 -20.02
C LYS A 245 7.50 -1.41 -19.53
N PRO A 246 8.63 -0.68 -19.57
CA PRO A 246 8.67 0.68 -19.06
C PRO A 246 7.81 1.60 -19.93
N SER A 247 7.16 2.58 -19.28
CA SER A 247 6.48 3.66 -20.01
C SER A 247 7.48 4.38 -20.93
N LEU A 248 7.07 4.63 -22.18
CA LEU A 248 7.83 5.45 -23.13
C LEU A 248 7.91 6.91 -22.65
N ILE A 249 6.88 7.39 -21.95
CA ILE A 249 6.80 8.75 -21.42
C ILE A 249 7.04 8.69 -19.92
N LYS A 250 8.29 8.93 -19.52
CA LYS A 250 8.70 9.01 -18.12
C LYS A 250 8.53 10.43 -17.59
N PRO A 251 8.05 10.62 -16.34
CA PRO A 251 7.86 11.94 -15.76
C PRO A 251 9.17 12.74 -15.72
N ILE A 252 10.31 12.08 -15.47
CA ILE A 252 11.62 12.74 -15.43
C ILE A 252 11.92 13.56 -16.70
N TYR A 253 11.63 13.02 -17.89
CA TYR A 253 11.90 13.74 -19.14
C TYR A 253 10.99 14.96 -19.31
N ILE A 254 9.71 14.84 -18.93
CA ILE A 254 8.77 15.96 -18.98
C ILE A 254 9.22 17.08 -18.04
N PHE A 255 9.52 16.75 -16.79
CA PHE A 255 9.91 17.77 -15.81
C PHE A 255 11.30 18.35 -16.08
N LEU A 256 12.22 17.60 -16.70
CA LEU A 256 13.47 18.17 -17.22
C LEU A 256 13.22 19.18 -18.34
N ILE A 257 12.36 18.87 -19.32
CA ILE A 257 11.99 19.82 -20.38
C ILE A 257 11.38 21.10 -19.77
N LEU A 258 10.47 20.94 -18.80
CA LEU A 258 9.85 22.07 -18.11
C LEU A 258 10.87 22.90 -17.30
N LEU A 259 11.85 22.23 -16.68
CA LEU A 259 12.96 22.90 -16.00
C LEU A 259 13.83 23.70 -16.99
N PHE A 260 14.15 23.15 -18.16
CA PHE A 260 14.87 23.86 -19.21
C PHE A 260 14.10 25.06 -19.75
N ILE A 261 12.78 24.94 -19.93
CA ILE A 261 11.92 26.06 -20.30
C ILE A 261 11.97 27.16 -19.24
N GLU A 262 11.89 26.81 -17.95
CA GLU A 262 11.99 27.81 -16.87
C GLU A 262 13.38 28.44 -16.81
N LEU A 263 14.46 27.67 -17.01
CA LEU A 263 15.82 28.19 -17.08
C LEU A 263 15.98 29.19 -18.24
N TRP A 264 15.44 28.87 -19.42
CA TRP A 264 15.43 29.78 -20.57
C TRP A 264 14.65 31.07 -20.27
N LEU A 265 13.48 30.97 -19.65
CA LEU A 265 12.68 32.13 -19.22
C LEU A 265 13.42 32.98 -18.18
N PHE A 266 14.11 32.35 -17.23
CA PHE A 266 14.92 33.03 -16.21
C PHE A 266 16.03 33.88 -16.85
N ILE A 267 16.69 33.37 -17.90
CA ILE A 267 17.74 34.10 -18.62
C ILE A 267 17.14 35.22 -19.48
N LYS A 268 16.04 34.99 -20.18
CA LYS A 268 15.42 35.96 -21.11
C LYS A 268 14.50 36.95 -20.40
N ARG A 269 15.10 37.89 -19.65
CA ARG A 269 14.40 38.92 -18.84
C ARG A 269 13.29 39.68 -19.58
N LYS A 270 13.49 40.01 -20.85
CA LYS A 270 12.50 40.72 -21.70
C LYS A 270 11.14 39.99 -21.76
N ASN A 271 11.12 38.68 -21.57
CA ASN A 271 9.91 37.88 -21.69
C ASN A 271 9.10 37.80 -20.38
N TRP A 272 9.62 38.32 -19.26
CA TRP A 272 9.00 38.15 -17.93
C TRP A 272 7.60 38.76 -17.84
N ASP A 273 7.35 39.86 -18.54
CA ASP A 273 6.05 40.53 -18.54
C ASP A 273 5.05 40.01 -19.56
N ASN A 274 5.45 39.05 -20.38
CA ASN A 274 4.60 38.44 -21.39
C ASN A 274 3.39 37.75 -20.73
N LYS A 275 2.19 37.99 -21.28
CA LYS A 275 0.93 37.39 -20.82
C LYS A 275 1.00 35.86 -20.77
N TRP A 276 1.68 35.22 -21.71
CA TRP A 276 1.88 33.77 -21.73
C TRP A 276 2.67 33.27 -20.53
N VAL A 277 3.76 33.97 -20.15
CA VAL A 277 4.59 33.62 -18.99
C VAL A 277 3.81 33.80 -17.70
N LYS A 278 3.02 34.87 -17.58
CA LYS A 278 2.14 35.10 -16.42
C LYS A 278 1.08 34.01 -16.27
N ASN A 279 0.48 33.55 -17.37
CA ASN A 279 -0.48 32.45 -17.35
C ASN A 279 0.19 31.10 -17.00
N TYR A 280 1.36 30.84 -17.56
CA TYR A 280 2.17 29.67 -17.22
C TYR A 280 2.48 29.62 -15.73
N ASP A 281 2.89 30.74 -15.12
CA ASP A 281 3.14 30.83 -13.68
C ASP A 281 1.88 30.56 -12.85
N LYS A 282 0.74 31.13 -13.25
CA LYS A 282 -0.55 30.88 -12.58
C LYS A 282 -0.95 29.41 -12.62
N ILE A 283 -0.79 28.74 -13.77
CA ILE A 283 -1.09 27.31 -13.92
C ILE A 283 -0.24 26.49 -12.93
N TRP A 284 1.06 26.77 -12.85
CA TRP A 284 1.94 26.09 -11.89
C TRP A 284 1.50 26.28 -10.44
N PHE A 285 1.21 27.51 -10.03
CA PHE A 285 0.77 27.78 -8.65
C PHE A 285 -0.58 27.15 -8.34
N THR A 286 -1.49 27.09 -9.31
CA THR A 286 -2.75 26.36 -9.17
C THR A 286 -2.52 24.86 -9.01
N LEU A 287 -1.67 24.24 -9.84
CA LEU A 287 -1.40 22.80 -9.77
C LEU A 287 -0.69 22.42 -8.47
N VAL A 288 0.38 23.14 -8.10
CA VAL A 288 1.09 22.96 -6.83
C VAL A 288 0.14 23.18 -5.65
N GLY A 289 -0.72 24.19 -5.74
CA GLY A 289 -1.79 24.42 -4.79
C GLY A 289 -2.67 23.17 -4.65
N ILE A 290 -3.29 22.69 -5.72
CA ILE A 290 -4.20 21.53 -5.66
C ILE A 290 -3.49 20.32 -5.05
N CYS A 291 -2.25 20.04 -5.46
CA CYS A 291 -1.43 18.98 -4.88
C CYS A 291 -1.17 19.20 -3.38
N SER A 292 -0.90 20.44 -2.93
CA SER A 292 -0.73 20.75 -1.51
C SER A 292 -1.96 20.42 -0.67
N ILE A 293 -3.16 20.74 -1.16
CA ILE A 293 -4.40 20.42 -0.45
C ILE A 293 -4.60 18.91 -0.41
N LEU A 294 -4.31 18.20 -1.50
CA LEU A 294 -4.41 16.75 -1.54
C LEU A 294 -3.46 16.11 -0.51
N ILE A 295 -2.18 16.49 -0.48
CA ILE A 295 -1.22 15.94 0.48
C ILE A 295 -1.57 16.33 1.93
N ALA A 296 -2.00 17.57 2.16
CA ALA A 296 -2.46 18.01 3.49
C ALA A 296 -3.68 17.21 3.94
N PHE A 297 -4.63 16.96 3.03
CA PHE A 297 -5.80 16.15 3.32
C PHE A 297 -5.41 14.71 3.62
N MET A 298 -4.53 14.09 2.82
CA MET A 298 -4.04 12.73 3.08
C MET A 298 -3.37 12.61 4.44
N TRP A 299 -2.55 13.58 4.84
CA TRP A 299 -1.89 13.57 6.15
C TRP A 299 -2.90 13.80 7.29
N PHE A 300 -3.67 14.88 7.26
CA PHE A 300 -4.47 15.31 8.43
C PHE A 300 -5.94 14.86 8.41
N GLY A 301 -6.50 14.60 7.23
CA GLY A 301 -7.92 14.38 7.01
C GLY A 301 -8.33 12.92 6.76
N THR A 302 -7.37 12.00 6.73
CA THR A 302 -7.62 10.57 6.43
C THR A 302 -7.05 9.65 7.51
N ASN A 303 -7.51 8.40 7.48
CA ASN A 303 -7.02 7.33 8.32
C ASN A 303 -5.87 6.53 7.68
N HIS A 304 -5.36 6.94 6.50
CA HIS A 304 -4.24 6.29 5.84
C HIS A 304 -2.96 6.53 6.66
N ILE A 305 -2.41 5.48 7.29
CA ILE A 305 -1.24 5.65 8.17
C ILE A 305 0.00 5.92 7.32
N SER A 306 0.17 5.19 6.22
CA SER A 306 1.30 5.34 5.28
C SER A 306 1.49 6.76 4.72
N THR A 307 0.47 7.61 4.72
CA THR A 307 0.52 8.98 4.17
C THR A 307 0.76 10.06 5.21
N LYS A 308 0.87 9.70 6.50
CA LYS A 308 1.15 10.65 7.58
C LYS A 308 2.64 11.03 7.60
N ALA A 309 2.94 12.15 8.25
CA ALA A 309 4.30 12.69 8.34
C ALA A 309 4.94 12.94 6.96
N ASN A 310 4.15 13.39 5.98
CA ASN A 310 4.61 13.55 4.61
C ASN A 310 5.29 14.90 4.38
N LEU A 311 6.62 14.90 4.41
CA LEU A 311 7.48 16.07 4.20
C LEU A 311 7.38 16.66 2.79
N ASN A 312 6.75 15.99 1.82
CA ASN A 312 6.41 16.63 0.54
C ASN A 312 5.51 17.86 0.73
N LEU A 313 4.77 17.96 1.84
CA LEU A 313 3.96 19.13 2.17
C LEU A 313 4.79 20.40 2.43
N LEU A 314 6.09 20.28 2.72
CA LEU A 314 6.97 21.43 2.87
C LEU A 314 7.15 22.17 1.54
N TRP A 315 7.35 21.46 0.42
CA TRP A 315 7.51 22.08 -0.89
C TRP A 315 6.18 22.21 -1.65
N LEU A 316 5.26 21.27 -1.46
CA LEU A 316 3.85 21.41 -1.84
C LEU A 316 3.10 22.16 -0.74
N ASN A 317 3.48 23.40 -0.46
CA ASN A 317 2.92 24.16 0.64
C ASN A 317 1.57 24.83 0.25
N PRO A 318 0.53 24.81 1.10
CA PRO A 318 -0.74 25.52 0.84
C PRO A 318 -0.59 27.03 0.54
N ILE A 319 0.49 27.67 0.99
CA ILE A 319 0.78 29.09 0.69
C ILE A 319 0.93 29.33 -0.82
N PHE A 320 1.27 28.32 -1.63
CA PHE A 320 1.30 28.44 -3.09
C PHE A 320 -0.07 28.82 -3.69
N PHE A 321 -1.19 28.45 -3.05
CA PHE A 321 -2.51 28.97 -3.45
C PHE A 321 -2.62 30.48 -3.27
N GLY A 322 -2.01 31.04 -2.22
CA GLY A 322 -1.96 32.47 -2.00
C GLY A 322 -1.30 33.22 -3.17
N LEU A 323 -0.32 32.60 -3.83
CA LEU A 323 0.35 33.17 -5.01
C LEU A 323 -0.52 33.18 -6.28
N HIS A 324 -1.58 32.36 -6.33
CA HIS A 324 -2.57 32.44 -7.41
C HIS A 324 -3.35 33.76 -7.35
N PHE A 325 -3.74 34.17 -6.14
CA PHE A 325 -4.58 35.36 -5.90
C PHE A 325 -3.77 36.63 -5.60
N SER A 326 -2.52 36.50 -5.17
CA SER A 326 -1.73 37.61 -4.67
C SER A 326 -0.27 37.55 -5.14
N ASN A 327 0.27 38.70 -5.55
CA ASN A 327 1.66 38.81 -6.01
C ASN A 327 2.60 39.39 -4.92
N LYS A 328 2.21 39.30 -3.64
CA LYS A 328 2.92 39.92 -2.51
C LYS A 328 4.29 39.27 -2.29
N THR A 329 5.32 40.11 -2.09
CA THR A 329 6.72 39.68 -1.95
C THR A 329 6.93 38.69 -0.80
N TYR A 330 6.29 38.89 0.36
CA TYR A 330 6.46 37.99 1.50
C TYR A 330 5.93 36.57 1.24
N LEU A 331 4.87 36.40 0.43
CA LEU A 331 4.37 35.08 0.06
C LEU A 331 5.37 34.32 -0.81
N LYS A 332 6.01 35.04 -1.75
CA LYS A 332 7.07 34.47 -2.61
C LYS A 332 8.28 34.06 -1.78
N ILE A 333 8.71 34.91 -0.84
CA ILE A 333 9.81 34.60 0.08
C ILE A 333 9.46 33.38 0.92
N ALA A 334 8.26 33.32 1.51
CA ALA A 334 7.83 32.17 2.31
C ALA A 334 7.84 30.86 1.49
N CYS A 335 7.31 30.87 0.26
CA CYS A 335 7.35 29.70 -0.62
C CYS A 335 8.79 29.31 -0.97
N LEU A 336 9.64 30.28 -1.32
CA LEU A 336 11.05 30.03 -1.65
C LEU A 336 11.81 29.42 -0.46
N THR A 337 11.60 29.95 0.74
CA THR A 337 12.18 29.41 1.97
C THR A 337 11.71 27.98 2.20
N ALA A 338 10.42 27.69 2.00
CA ALA A 338 9.89 26.33 2.16
C ALA A 338 10.52 25.32 1.17
N LEU A 339 10.74 25.73 -0.09
CA LEU A 339 11.45 24.93 -1.10
C LEU A 339 12.89 24.65 -0.67
N ILE A 340 13.63 25.66 -0.21
CA ILE A 340 15.03 25.51 0.24
C ILE A 340 15.11 24.63 1.48
N LEU A 341 14.24 24.85 2.47
CA LEU A 341 14.17 24.03 3.67
C LEU A 341 13.86 22.57 3.35
N THR A 342 13.00 22.31 2.35
CA THR A 342 12.72 20.95 1.90
C THR A 342 14.00 20.24 1.43
N LEU A 343 14.83 20.90 0.61
CA LEU A 343 16.08 20.32 0.12
C LEU A 343 17.11 20.08 1.24
N ILE A 344 17.08 20.88 2.30
CA ILE A 344 17.98 20.74 3.46
C ILE A 344 17.51 19.63 4.40
N ILE A 345 16.20 19.55 4.66
CA ILE A 345 15.62 18.67 5.69
C ILE A 345 15.39 17.27 5.15
N SER A 346 14.85 17.14 3.93
CA SER A 346 14.42 15.83 3.39
C SER A 346 15.49 14.74 3.42
N PRO A 347 16.79 14.97 3.12
CA PRO A 347 17.80 13.90 3.14
C PRO A 347 17.96 13.20 4.49
N PHE A 348 17.48 13.80 5.59
CA PHE A 348 17.58 13.24 6.94
C PHE A 348 16.30 12.56 7.43
N PHE A 349 15.15 12.80 6.79
CA PHE A 349 13.85 12.43 7.36
C PHE A 349 12.87 11.79 6.38
N GLN A 350 12.95 12.08 5.07
CA GLN A 350 12.08 11.48 4.07
C GLN A 350 12.76 11.55 2.70
N GLU A 351 12.89 10.40 2.03
CA GLU A 351 13.42 10.39 0.69
C GLU A 351 12.48 11.10 -0.29
N LEU A 352 13.04 11.98 -1.13
CA LEU A 352 12.30 12.63 -2.20
C LEU A 352 12.53 11.90 -3.51
N HIS A 353 11.44 11.59 -4.20
CA HIS A 353 11.54 11.12 -5.57
C HIS A 353 12.30 12.13 -6.44
N THR A 354 13.12 11.64 -7.37
CA THR A 354 13.99 12.48 -8.21
C THR A 354 13.20 13.55 -8.98
N VAL A 355 11.98 13.22 -9.42
CA VAL A 355 11.10 14.18 -10.11
C VAL A 355 10.66 15.33 -9.18
N SER A 356 10.41 15.05 -7.89
CA SER A 356 10.09 16.10 -6.91
C SER A 356 11.22 17.11 -6.79
N ILE A 357 12.47 16.64 -6.77
CA ILE A 357 13.66 17.52 -6.72
C ILE A 357 13.72 18.43 -7.96
N ILE A 358 13.45 17.89 -9.16
CA ILE A 358 13.42 18.67 -10.41
C ILE A 358 12.33 19.75 -10.36
N ILE A 359 11.14 19.40 -9.86
CA ILE A 359 10.03 20.36 -9.71
C ILE A 359 10.39 21.44 -8.69
N ILE A 360 11.02 21.07 -7.56
CA ILE A 360 11.50 22.03 -6.56
C ILE A 360 12.49 23.03 -7.20
N CYS A 361 13.47 22.54 -7.96
CA CYS A 361 14.41 23.41 -8.68
C CYS A 361 13.71 24.35 -9.67
N LEU A 362 12.72 23.84 -10.41
CA LEU A 362 11.90 24.64 -11.32
C LEU A 362 11.15 25.75 -10.57
N LEU A 363 10.51 25.43 -9.45
CA LEU A 363 9.78 26.40 -8.65
C LEU A 363 10.70 27.45 -8.00
N ILE A 364 11.92 27.06 -7.59
CA ILE A 364 12.94 27.99 -7.10
C ILE A 364 13.30 29.01 -8.20
N LEU A 365 13.58 28.56 -9.43
CA LEU A 365 13.87 29.46 -10.55
C LEU A 365 12.70 30.39 -10.85
N LYS A 366 11.48 29.84 -10.86
CA LYS A 366 10.25 30.60 -11.10
C LYS A 366 10.04 31.70 -10.06
N LEU A 367 10.13 31.37 -8.77
CA LEU A 367 9.97 32.34 -7.69
C LEU A 367 11.09 33.40 -7.69
N SER A 368 12.32 32.98 -7.99
CA SER A 368 13.48 33.88 -8.10
C SER A 368 13.29 34.91 -9.22
N ARG A 369 12.76 34.48 -10.38
CA ARG A 369 12.38 35.37 -11.48
C ARG A 369 11.31 36.37 -11.04
N LEU A 370 10.25 35.91 -10.37
CA LEU A 370 9.15 36.78 -9.92
C LEU A 370 9.57 37.78 -8.83
N LEU A 371 10.55 37.43 -7.99
CA LEU A 371 11.12 38.34 -6.99
C LEU A 371 11.95 39.44 -7.66
N LYS A 372 12.82 39.06 -8.61
CA LYS A 372 13.62 40.04 -9.38
C LYS A 372 12.76 41.00 -10.20
N ASN A 373 11.63 40.52 -10.75
CA ASN A 373 10.73 41.40 -11.49
C ASN A 373 10.08 42.47 -10.58
N THR A 374 9.70 42.09 -9.36
CA THR A 374 9.14 43.04 -8.38
C THR A 374 10.17 44.09 -7.94
N THR A 375 11.45 43.72 -7.78
CA THR A 375 12.48 44.70 -7.42
C THR A 375 12.77 45.69 -8.54
N VAL A 376 12.76 45.25 -9.81
CA VAL A 376 12.98 46.14 -10.96
C VAL A 376 11.79 47.07 -11.20
N ALA A 377 10.56 46.62 -10.94
CA ALA A 377 9.36 47.47 -11.11
C ALA A 377 9.23 48.56 -10.02
N ASN A 378 9.90 48.40 -8.88
CA ASN A 378 9.86 49.32 -7.75
C ASN A 378 11.09 50.26 -7.69
N ALA A 379 12.07 50.09 -8.60
CA ALA A 379 13.25 50.92 -8.76
C ALA A 379 13.07 51.80 -10.00
#